data_AF-A0A414ZBM0-F1
#
_entry.id   AF-A0A414ZBM0-F1
#
_cell.length_a   1.000
_cell.length_b   1.000
_cell.length_c   1.000
_cell.angle_alpha   90.00
_cell.angle_beta   90.00
_cell.angle_gamma   90.00
#
_symmetry.space_group_name_H-M   'P 1'
#
loop_
_entity.id
_entity.type
_entity.pdbx_description
1 polymer ?
#
loop_
_entity_poly.entity_id
_entity_poly.type
_entity_poly.pdbx_seq_one_letter_code
_entity_poly.pdbx_strand_id
1 'polypeptide(L)'
;MYGALVFSSGTFFVSCSDDDNSDLENRVSVLEGLIDDIKSQLSKAITVGATVTNWDAEKRIITLNDGTKIDLGAGGGEASNITVGDGFIIISIGGTEYALPMATTVKSLVYCPEFTDGIVAMDGKGVAVVRFLATPAVSADALSKATFTVADARLVETRAGEDLIKVAKQELEGDLIKVTLQGLGVEADKTYVVSLLMSQNEKPLVSSNYFYVKVADDFSFNSEDLVDPKFETAVTDATKEGEFWVATLPDGNGDVPNFLGEFSFKDFISVEGDVVYELAPKSKQNQNVQDKYDFLKKCLSADGKWKMTGRPGTNCDPKGEDDADKPGLLVYLKVNEVTKAKVYFKVIDPWKDLDFKALSGLTGNFEAELYGRSGEFVPVGKSELDIPEILNKWEELIPIRHSGDDWFNAFMKYDIKDANGNSLVYNDGAKLVMSDNAKKMCKMSRGIFWYYRGLSIRVPETLAVNDGKYTDSKGNTHSGGEGFDDYDAWGSGNPADYASNPTGFYSTWGKYDYTVNNFPWTLSPEGILTFTEAFSGYGMRLAFAAGLEYDYGVKDLTGAGADQFGMLFINRRVSAEDAKMPDPAPWWK
;
A
#
# COMPACT_ATOMS: atom_id res chain seq x y z
N MET A 1 43.47 4.28 -5.31
CA MET A 1 44.86 3.92 -4.95
C MET A 1 44.83 2.49 -4.42
N TYR A 2 45.44 1.58 -5.19
CA TYR A 2 45.85 0.19 -4.92
C TYR A 2 44.88 -0.75 -4.18
N GLY A 3 44.12 -1.54 -4.94
CA GLY A 3 43.59 -2.84 -4.51
C GLY A 3 44.39 -3.96 -5.19
N ALA A 4 44.95 -4.86 -4.40
CA ALA A 4 45.87 -5.91 -4.83
C ALA A 4 45.15 -7.08 -5.53
N LEU A 5 45.72 -7.56 -6.63
CA LEU A 5 45.42 -8.88 -7.22
C LEU A 5 45.89 -9.97 -6.26
N VAL A 6 44.96 -10.69 -5.64
CA VAL A 6 45.24 -11.88 -4.83
C VAL A 6 44.90 -13.11 -5.66
N PHE A 7 45.92 -13.85 -6.10
CA PHE A 7 45.76 -15.16 -6.71
C PHE A 7 45.72 -16.24 -5.62
N SER A 8 44.59 -16.92 -5.48
CA SER A 8 44.46 -18.11 -4.63
C SER A 8 44.15 -19.36 -5.45
N SER A 9 45.20 -20.08 -5.82
CA SER A 9 45.16 -21.55 -5.91
C SER A 9 46.58 -22.08 -5.70
N GLY A 10 46.81 -22.58 -4.49
CA GLY A 10 48.06 -23.24 -4.13
C GLY A 10 48.15 -24.63 -4.74
N THR A 11 49.09 -24.84 -5.66
CA THR A 11 50.23 -25.74 -5.45
C THR A 11 51.25 -25.49 -6.56
N PHE A 12 52.54 -25.57 -6.20
CA PHE A 12 53.74 -25.36 -7.02
C PHE A 12 54.30 -23.93 -7.08
N PHE A 13 54.83 -23.46 -5.95
CA PHE A 13 56.07 -22.68 -6.00
C PHE A 13 57.23 -23.67 -6.04
N VAL A 14 57.91 -23.80 -7.18
CA VAL A 14 59.28 -24.33 -7.26
C VAL A 14 60.19 -23.13 -7.49
N SER A 15 61.24 -23.06 -6.68
CA SER A 15 62.21 -21.97 -6.67
C SER A 15 63.18 -21.97 -7.86
N CYS A 16 63.63 -20.76 -8.21
CA CYS A 16 64.90 -20.39 -8.88
C CYS A 16 64.98 -20.53 -10.41
N SER A 17 64.76 -19.43 -11.13
CA SER A 17 65.73 -18.71 -12.00
C SER A 17 64.99 -17.63 -12.80
N ASP A 18 65.70 -16.66 -13.41
CA ASP A 18 65.18 -15.52 -14.18
C ASP A 18 64.28 -15.87 -15.41
N ASP A 19 63.83 -17.13 -15.56
CA ASP A 19 62.95 -17.61 -16.64
C ASP A 19 61.44 -17.44 -16.35
N ASP A 20 61.04 -17.23 -15.09
CA ASP A 20 59.61 -17.18 -14.68
C ASP A 20 58.85 -15.95 -15.21
N ASN A 21 59.53 -14.84 -15.51
CA ASN A 21 58.86 -13.65 -16.06
C ASN A 21 58.39 -13.89 -17.50
N SER A 22 59.12 -14.69 -18.28
CA SER A 22 58.74 -15.01 -19.67
C SER A 22 57.55 -15.97 -19.73
N ASP A 23 57.45 -16.93 -18.79
CA ASP A 23 56.29 -17.82 -18.67
C ASP A 23 55.06 -17.06 -18.17
N LEU A 24 55.22 -16.15 -17.21
CA LEU A 24 54.14 -15.25 -16.78
C LEU A 24 53.68 -14.31 -17.91
N GLU A 25 54.59 -13.70 -18.67
CA GLU A 25 54.26 -12.85 -19.82
C GLU A 25 53.56 -13.63 -20.94
N ASN A 26 54.02 -14.85 -21.26
CA ASN A 26 53.37 -15.70 -22.25
C ASN A 26 51.98 -16.16 -21.78
N ARG A 27 51.82 -16.50 -20.50
CA ARG A 27 50.51 -16.90 -19.93
C ARG A 27 49.54 -15.72 -19.83
N VAL A 28 50.03 -14.52 -19.53
CA VAL A 28 49.23 -13.28 -19.58
C VAL A 28 48.82 -12.96 -21.01
N SER A 29 49.73 -13.06 -21.99
CA SER A 29 49.43 -12.82 -23.41
C SER A 29 48.42 -13.81 -23.99
N VAL A 30 48.47 -15.09 -23.58
CA VAL A 30 47.46 -16.11 -23.97
C VAL A 30 46.09 -15.79 -23.38
N LEU A 31 46.04 -15.32 -22.13
CA LEU A 31 44.78 -14.92 -21.49
C LEU A 31 44.19 -13.64 -22.11
N GLU A 32 45.03 -12.66 -22.46
CA GLU A 32 44.61 -11.46 -23.19
C GLU A 32 44.01 -11.82 -24.57
N GLY A 33 44.63 -12.74 -25.30
CA GLY A 33 44.12 -13.21 -26.59
C GLY A 33 42.75 -13.91 -26.50
N LEU A 34 42.49 -14.69 -25.44
CA LEU A 34 41.20 -15.32 -25.20
C LEU A 34 40.09 -14.30 -24.85
N ILE A 35 40.43 -13.27 -24.07
CA ILE A 35 39.49 -12.20 -23.72
C ILE A 35 39.11 -11.39 -24.98
N ASP A 36 40.08 -11.10 -25.85
CA ASP A 36 39.83 -10.37 -27.09
C ASP A 36 38.98 -11.19 -28.09
N ASP A 37 39.14 -12.51 -28.13
CA ASP A 37 38.28 -13.39 -28.92
C ASP A 37 36.82 -13.36 -28.40
N ILE A 38 36.61 -13.45 -27.07
CA ILE A 38 35.27 -13.35 -26.47
C ILE A 38 34.62 -12.01 -26.80
N LYS A 39 35.35 -10.89 -26.65
CA LYS A 39 34.85 -9.55 -27.01
C LYS A 39 34.46 -9.48 -28.49
N SER A 40 35.27 -10.05 -29.38
CA SER A 40 34.99 -10.12 -30.81
C SER A 40 33.71 -10.91 -31.12
N GLN A 41 33.54 -12.08 -30.48
CA GLN A 41 32.34 -12.90 -30.63
C GLN A 41 31.09 -12.17 -30.12
N LEU A 42 31.16 -11.49 -28.96
CA LEU A 42 30.06 -10.70 -28.41
C LEU A 42 29.72 -9.49 -29.29
N SER A 43 30.70 -8.72 -29.73
CA SER A 43 30.51 -7.60 -30.66
C SER A 43 29.89 -8.06 -31.98
N LYS A 44 30.33 -9.20 -32.52
CA LYS A 44 29.75 -9.77 -33.74
C LYS A 44 28.30 -10.17 -33.52
N ALA A 45 27.99 -10.86 -32.42
CA ALA A 45 26.62 -11.26 -32.07
C ALA A 45 25.67 -10.06 -31.96
N ILE A 46 26.12 -8.96 -31.35
CA ILE A 46 25.36 -7.70 -31.29
C ILE A 46 25.15 -7.12 -32.70
N THR A 47 26.22 -7.07 -33.51
CA THR A 47 26.19 -6.48 -34.85
C THR A 47 25.22 -7.21 -35.79
N VAL A 48 25.13 -8.53 -35.67
CA VAL A 48 24.20 -9.35 -36.49
C VAL A 48 22.80 -9.49 -35.87
N GLY A 49 22.55 -8.87 -34.72
CA GLY A 49 21.26 -8.91 -34.04
C GLY A 49 20.87 -10.28 -33.48
N ALA A 50 21.86 -11.09 -33.07
CA ALA A 50 21.61 -12.40 -32.49
C ALA A 50 20.88 -12.31 -31.13
N THR A 51 20.07 -13.32 -30.81
CA THR A 51 19.35 -13.42 -29.53
C THR A 51 19.81 -14.64 -28.74
N VAL A 52 19.78 -14.55 -27.42
CA VAL A 52 20.14 -15.64 -26.51
C VAL A 52 18.95 -16.57 -26.31
N THR A 53 19.17 -17.85 -26.65
CA THR A 53 18.18 -18.93 -26.50
C THR A 53 18.40 -19.75 -25.23
N ASN A 54 19.63 -19.82 -24.73
CA ASN A 54 19.97 -20.49 -23.49
C ASN A 54 21.23 -19.89 -22.82
N TRP A 55 21.23 -19.87 -21.49
CA TRP A 55 22.37 -19.52 -20.65
C TRP A 55 22.66 -20.69 -19.69
N ASP A 56 23.77 -21.40 -19.91
CA ASP A 56 24.26 -22.44 -19.01
C ASP A 56 25.16 -21.77 -17.95
N ALA A 57 24.60 -21.49 -16.77
CA ALA A 57 25.29 -20.76 -15.72
C ALA A 57 26.47 -21.56 -15.11
N GLU A 58 26.39 -22.90 -15.09
CA GLU A 58 27.44 -23.77 -14.54
C GLU A 58 28.66 -23.79 -15.46
N LYS A 59 28.43 -23.89 -16.78
CA LYS A 59 29.50 -23.93 -17.79
C LYS A 59 29.88 -22.55 -18.32
N ARG A 60 29.10 -21.52 -17.99
CA ARG A 60 29.20 -20.15 -18.49
C ARG A 60 29.16 -20.07 -20.03
N ILE A 61 28.26 -20.84 -20.64
CA ILE A 61 28.08 -20.88 -22.11
C ILE A 61 26.76 -20.21 -22.50
N ILE A 62 26.84 -19.26 -23.43
CA ILE A 62 25.68 -18.65 -24.09
C ILE A 62 25.42 -19.37 -25.41
N THR A 63 24.16 -19.76 -25.64
CA THR A 63 23.71 -20.28 -26.94
C THR A 63 22.86 -19.23 -27.66
N LEU A 64 23.20 -18.93 -28.91
CA LEU A 64 22.49 -17.98 -29.76
C LEU A 64 21.43 -18.67 -30.63
N ASN A 65 20.57 -17.88 -31.27
CA ASN A 65 19.47 -18.35 -32.13
C ASN A 65 19.92 -19.08 -33.39
N ASP A 66 21.15 -18.88 -33.85
CA ASP A 66 21.76 -19.61 -34.97
C ASP A 66 22.48 -20.90 -34.53
N GLY A 67 22.42 -21.24 -33.25
CA GLY A 67 23.11 -22.39 -32.64
C GLY A 67 24.57 -22.13 -32.26
N THR A 68 25.10 -20.92 -32.53
CA THR A 68 26.45 -20.52 -32.11
C THR A 68 26.54 -20.52 -30.58
N LYS A 69 27.68 -21.02 -30.06
CA LYS A 69 27.97 -21.05 -28.63
C LYS A 69 29.15 -20.13 -28.32
N ILE A 70 28.95 -19.21 -27.38
CA ILE A 70 29.99 -18.34 -26.84
C ILE A 70 30.35 -18.88 -25.45
N ASP A 71 31.58 -19.36 -25.31
CA ASP A 71 32.13 -19.87 -24.05
C ASP A 71 32.86 -18.73 -23.33
N LEU A 72 32.39 -18.38 -22.12
CA LEU A 72 32.97 -17.30 -21.32
C LEU A 72 34.06 -17.77 -20.35
N GLY A 73 34.40 -19.07 -20.36
CA GLY A 73 35.48 -19.68 -19.57
C GLY A 73 35.16 -19.87 -18.08
N ALA A 74 35.81 -20.87 -17.46
CA ALA A 74 35.70 -21.18 -16.03
C ALA A 74 36.88 -20.56 -15.25
N GLY A 75 36.77 -19.29 -14.83
CA GLY A 75 37.82 -18.62 -14.04
C GLY A 75 37.29 -17.42 -13.27
N GLY A 76 37.12 -17.57 -11.94
CA GLY A 76 36.55 -16.57 -11.05
C GLY A 76 37.51 -15.45 -10.61
N GLY A 77 37.83 -14.52 -11.50
CA GLY A 77 38.46 -13.25 -11.12
C GLY A 77 38.04 -12.15 -12.08
N GLU A 78 37.32 -11.14 -11.57
CA GLU A 78 36.89 -9.82 -12.11
C GLU A 78 36.68 -9.56 -13.63
N ALA A 79 36.88 -10.52 -14.53
CA ALA A 79 36.96 -10.31 -15.97
C ALA A 79 35.61 -10.41 -16.70
N SER A 80 34.55 -10.91 -16.06
CA SER A 80 33.19 -10.82 -16.59
C SER A 80 32.14 -10.79 -15.49
N ASN A 81 31.61 -9.60 -15.18
CA ASN A 81 30.36 -9.50 -14.42
C ASN A 81 29.21 -9.81 -15.37
N ILE A 82 28.39 -10.82 -15.04
CA ILE A 82 27.25 -11.23 -15.85
C ILE A 82 25.98 -10.94 -15.05
N THR A 83 25.11 -10.10 -15.62
CA THR A 83 23.78 -9.81 -15.08
C THR A 83 22.75 -10.36 -16.04
N VAL A 84 21.94 -11.33 -15.58
CA VAL A 84 20.82 -11.88 -16.34
C VAL A 84 19.56 -11.15 -15.91
N GLY A 85 18.95 -10.38 -16.82
CA GLY A 85 17.69 -9.67 -16.59
C GLY A 85 16.54 -10.23 -17.44
N ASP A 86 15.32 -9.74 -17.19
CA ASP A 86 14.05 -10.20 -17.79
C ASP A 86 13.90 -10.00 -19.31
N GLY A 87 14.98 -9.67 -20.02
CA GLY A 87 14.96 -9.43 -21.47
C GLY A 87 16.35 -9.30 -22.12
N PHE A 88 17.41 -9.15 -21.32
CA PHE A 88 18.80 -9.10 -21.78
C PHE A 88 19.71 -9.88 -20.83
N ILE A 89 20.78 -10.45 -21.39
CA ILE A 89 21.97 -10.78 -20.62
C ILE A 89 23.00 -9.69 -20.86
N ILE A 90 23.54 -9.12 -19.78
CA ILE A 90 24.57 -8.08 -19.81
C ILE A 90 25.88 -8.71 -19.33
N ILE A 91 26.92 -8.60 -20.15
CA ILE A 91 28.25 -9.14 -19.85
C ILE A 91 29.22 -7.96 -19.83
N SER A 92 29.87 -7.70 -18.70
CA SER A 92 30.82 -6.61 -18.53
C SER A 92 32.24 -7.13 -18.50
N ILE A 93 33.04 -6.84 -19.54
CA ILE A 93 34.43 -7.28 -19.66
C ILE A 93 35.33 -6.04 -19.68
N GLY A 94 36.19 -5.88 -18.65
CA GLY A 94 37.10 -4.73 -18.55
C GLY A 94 36.39 -3.38 -18.55
N GLY A 95 35.19 -3.31 -17.96
CA GLY A 95 34.35 -2.10 -17.91
C GLY A 95 33.53 -1.81 -19.18
N THR A 96 33.62 -2.64 -20.22
CA THR A 96 32.77 -2.54 -21.42
C THR A 96 31.58 -3.49 -21.29
N GLU A 97 30.36 -2.98 -21.44
CA GLU A 97 29.13 -3.77 -21.37
C GLU A 97 28.65 -4.25 -22.74
N TYR A 98 28.33 -5.54 -22.82
CA TYR A 98 27.77 -6.20 -23.98
C TYR A 98 26.37 -6.71 -23.60
N ALA A 99 25.33 -6.07 -24.15
CA ALA A 99 23.94 -6.44 -23.89
C ALA A 99 23.36 -7.28 -25.05
N LEU A 100 23.02 -8.54 -24.79
CA LEU A 100 22.40 -9.43 -25.77
C LEU A 100 20.92 -9.68 -25.41
N PRO A 101 19.97 -9.47 -26.34
CA PRO A 101 18.55 -9.70 -26.08
C PRO A 101 18.22 -11.19 -25.93
N MET A 102 17.35 -11.52 -24.98
CA MET A 102 16.80 -12.87 -24.80
C MET A 102 15.73 -13.14 -25.87
N ALA A 103 15.61 -14.40 -26.32
CA ALA A 103 14.68 -14.79 -27.38
C ALA A 103 13.18 -14.70 -27.02
N THR A 104 12.83 -14.33 -25.78
CA THR A 104 11.48 -14.49 -25.21
C THR A 104 10.56 -13.27 -25.31
N THR A 105 11.01 -12.09 -25.77
CA THR A 105 10.16 -10.90 -25.84
C THR A 105 9.71 -10.62 -27.27
N VAL A 106 8.40 -10.70 -27.54
CA VAL A 106 7.79 -10.26 -28.82
C VAL A 106 8.14 -8.79 -29.04
N LYS A 107 8.58 -8.44 -30.27
CA LYS A 107 8.98 -7.08 -30.64
C LYS A 107 8.00 -6.41 -31.59
N SER A 108 7.22 -7.19 -32.33
CA SER A 108 6.21 -6.67 -33.24
C SER A 108 4.98 -7.56 -33.28
N LEU A 109 3.82 -6.93 -33.41
CA LEU A 109 2.53 -7.55 -33.65
C LEU A 109 1.94 -6.93 -34.92
N VAL A 110 1.80 -7.70 -35.99
CA VAL A 110 1.38 -7.17 -37.30
C VAL A 110 0.05 -7.81 -37.68
N TYR A 111 -0.98 -6.99 -37.93
CA TYR A 111 -2.28 -7.42 -38.42
C TYR A 111 -2.12 -8.04 -39.81
N CYS A 112 -2.71 -9.23 -39.98
CA CYS A 112 -2.74 -9.98 -41.22
C CYS A 112 -4.15 -9.89 -41.82
N PRO A 113 -4.36 -9.08 -42.88
CA PRO A 113 -5.67 -8.92 -43.49
C PRO A 113 -6.17 -10.20 -44.15
N GLU A 114 -7.44 -10.52 -43.93
CA GLU A 114 -8.12 -11.69 -44.54
C GLU A 114 -8.79 -11.34 -45.86
N PHE A 115 -9.19 -10.08 -46.02
CA PHE A 115 -9.90 -9.57 -47.18
C PHE A 115 -9.01 -8.66 -48.02
N THR A 116 -9.26 -8.61 -49.32
CA THR A 116 -8.48 -7.81 -50.28
C THR A 116 -8.57 -6.30 -50.03
N ASP A 117 -9.63 -5.83 -49.37
CA ASP A 117 -9.80 -4.43 -48.96
C ASP A 117 -9.18 -4.14 -47.58
N GLY A 118 -8.72 -5.17 -46.85
CA GLY A 118 -8.13 -5.04 -45.52
C GLY A 118 -9.11 -4.68 -44.41
N ILE A 119 -10.42 -4.78 -44.65
CA ILE A 119 -11.47 -4.43 -43.68
C ILE A 119 -12.02 -5.71 -43.06
N VAL A 120 -12.04 -5.76 -41.73
CA VAL A 120 -12.62 -6.86 -40.96
C VAL A 120 -14.13 -6.66 -40.86
N ALA A 121 -14.91 -7.68 -41.14
CA ALA A 121 -16.35 -7.65 -40.90
C ALA A 121 -16.66 -8.05 -39.45
N MET A 122 -17.41 -7.20 -38.75
CA MET A 122 -18.08 -7.51 -37.49
C MET A 122 -19.53 -7.86 -37.79
N ASP A 123 -19.97 -9.04 -37.35
CA ASP A 123 -21.32 -9.54 -37.63
C ASP A 123 -22.41 -8.79 -36.83
N GLY A 124 -23.68 -9.09 -37.12
CA GLY A 124 -24.83 -8.50 -36.43
C GLY A 124 -24.90 -8.79 -34.93
N LYS A 125 -24.09 -9.73 -34.42
CA LYS A 125 -23.93 -10.02 -32.98
C LYS A 125 -22.74 -9.29 -32.36
N GLY A 126 -22.02 -8.48 -33.14
CA GLY A 126 -20.85 -7.74 -32.69
C GLY A 126 -19.56 -8.54 -32.67
N VAL A 127 -19.50 -9.71 -33.29
CA VAL A 127 -18.30 -10.55 -33.27
C VAL A 127 -17.46 -10.28 -34.52
N ALA A 128 -16.17 -10.01 -34.32
CA ALA A 128 -15.18 -9.93 -35.37
C ALA A 128 -13.97 -10.81 -35.04
N VAL A 129 -13.35 -11.41 -36.06
CA VAL A 129 -12.12 -12.21 -35.91
C VAL A 129 -11.00 -11.51 -36.66
N VAL A 130 -9.86 -11.36 -35.99
CA VAL A 130 -8.65 -10.78 -36.56
C VAL A 130 -7.45 -11.66 -36.30
N ARG A 131 -6.45 -11.58 -37.18
CA ARG A 131 -5.25 -12.42 -37.12
C ARG A 131 -4.01 -11.55 -37.10
N PHE A 132 -3.02 -11.95 -36.30
CA PHE A 132 -1.76 -11.24 -36.16
C PHE A 132 -0.56 -12.17 -36.30
N LEU A 133 0.50 -11.66 -36.90
CA LEU A 133 1.82 -12.25 -36.88
C LEU A 133 2.66 -11.58 -35.78
N ALA A 134 3.11 -12.37 -34.81
CA ALA A 134 4.04 -11.92 -33.78
C ALA A 134 5.49 -12.25 -34.19
N THR A 135 6.43 -11.33 -33.93
CA THR A 135 7.86 -11.58 -34.19
C THR A 135 8.70 -11.29 -32.94
N PRO A 136 9.46 -12.27 -32.42
CA PRO A 136 9.44 -13.70 -32.79
C PRO A 136 8.06 -14.35 -32.55
N ALA A 137 7.83 -15.51 -33.18
CA ALA A 137 6.59 -16.27 -33.03
C ALA A 137 6.34 -16.69 -31.57
N VAL A 138 5.07 -16.74 -31.17
CA VAL A 138 4.65 -16.98 -29.78
C VAL A 138 4.23 -18.44 -29.62
N SER A 139 4.78 -19.12 -28.60
CA SER A 139 4.38 -20.48 -28.27
C SER A 139 2.99 -20.52 -27.62
N ALA A 140 2.32 -21.68 -27.62
CA ALA A 140 1.02 -21.85 -26.99
C ALA A 140 1.04 -21.51 -25.49
N ASP A 141 2.11 -21.87 -24.78
CA ASP A 141 2.31 -21.56 -23.36
C ASP A 141 2.57 -20.07 -23.13
N ALA A 142 3.28 -19.38 -24.03
CA ALA A 142 3.48 -17.95 -23.93
C ALA A 142 2.20 -17.16 -24.26
N LEU A 143 1.35 -17.66 -25.17
CA LEU A 143 0.07 -17.04 -25.50
C LEU A 143 -0.95 -17.19 -24.36
N SER A 144 -0.97 -18.33 -23.66
CA SER A 144 -1.88 -18.53 -22.52
C SER A 144 -1.60 -17.60 -21.33
N LYS A 145 -0.38 -17.06 -21.26
CA LYS A 145 0.08 -16.07 -20.27
C LYS A 145 0.05 -14.63 -20.80
N ALA A 146 -0.34 -14.43 -22.06
CA ALA A 146 -0.43 -13.13 -22.68
C ALA A 146 -1.82 -12.51 -22.49
N THR A 147 -1.86 -11.20 -22.29
CA THR A 147 -3.10 -10.42 -22.28
C THR A 147 -3.18 -9.55 -23.52
N PHE A 148 -4.38 -9.47 -24.10
CA PHE A 148 -4.70 -8.60 -25.22
C PHE A 148 -5.73 -7.56 -24.77
N THR A 149 -5.44 -6.29 -25.03
CA THR A 149 -6.37 -5.18 -24.78
C THR A 149 -6.52 -4.33 -26.03
N VAL A 150 -7.63 -3.61 -26.15
CA VAL A 150 -7.81 -2.62 -27.22
C VAL A 150 -7.01 -1.39 -26.82
N ALA A 151 -6.06 -0.98 -27.67
CA ALA A 151 -5.22 0.19 -27.45
C ALA A 151 -5.97 1.48 -27.80
N ASP A 152 -6.71 1.42 -28.90
CA ASP A 152 -7.46 2.53 -29.47
C ASP A 152 -8.58 1.92 -30.33
N ALA A 153 -9.78 2.45 -30.16
CA ALA A 153 -10.93 2.19 -31.02
C ALA A 153 -11.67 3.51 -31.22
N ARG A 154 -11.85 3.91 -32.48
CA ARG A 154 -12.58 5.13 -32.81
C ARG A 154 -13.28 5.01 -34.14
N LEU A 155 -14.43 5.66 -34.24
CA LEU A 155 -15.11 5.84 -35.52
C LEU A 155 -14.18 6.62 -36.44
N VAL A 156 -14.11 6.25 -37.73
CA VAL A 156 -13.22 6.88 -38.73
C VAL A 156 -13.39 8.42 -38.80
N GLU A 157 -14.53 8.96 -38.33
CA GLU A 157 -14.90 10.38 -38.44
C GLU A 157 -14.84 11.19 -37.11
N THR A 158 -14.56 10.57 -35.94
CA THR A 158 -14.61 11.27 -34.63
C THR A 158 -13.48 10.84 -33.67
N ARG A 159 -13.39 11.50 -32.50
CA ARG A 159 -12.41 11.17 -31.43
C ARG A 159 -12.83 9.89 -30.69
N ALA A 160 -11.85 9.24 -30.03
CA ALA A 160 -12.01 7.97 -29.31
C ALA A 160 -13.19 7.95 -28.32
N GLY A 161 -13.90 6.83 -28.28
CA GLY A 161 -14.91 6.51 -27.28
C GLY A 161 -14.43 5.38 -26.37
N GLU A 162 -14.77 5.44 -25.09
CA GLU A 162 -14.46 4.38 -24.12
C GLU A 162 -15.38 3.16 -24.37
N ASP A 163 -14.83 1.95 -24.21
CA ASP A 163 -15.54 0.66 -24.26
C ASP A 163 -16.34 0.34 -25.55
N LEU A 164 -15.92 0.86 -26.71
CA LEU A 164 -16.58 0.56 -28.00
C LEU A 164 -16.42 -0.92 -28.41
N ILE A 165 -15.20 -1.44 -28.32
CA ILE A 165 -14.81 -2.79 -28.72
C ILE A 165 -13.90 -3.35 -27.63
N LYS A 166 -14.03 -4.65 -27.35
CA LYS A 166 -13.12 -5.37 -26.45
C LYS A 166 -12.57 -6.64 -27.10
N VAL A 167 -11.50 -7.18 -26.51
CA VAL A 167 -10.99 -8.51 -26.86
C VAL A 167 -11.78 -9.56 -26.06
N ALA A 168 -12.41 -10.50 -26.75
CA ALA A 168 -13.21 -11.57 -26.15
C ALA A 168 -12.40 -12.85 -25.92
N LYS A 169 -11.50 -13.21 -26.86
CA LYS A 169 -10.69 -14.43 -26.79
C LYS A 169 -9.44 -14.30 -27.68
N GLN A 170 -8.38 -15.02 -27.33
CA GLN A 170 -7.20 -15.26 -28.17
C GLN A 170 -6.85 -16.75 -28.26
N GLU A 171 -6.37 -17.20 -29.42
CA GLU A 171 -5.91 -18.57 -29.66
C GLU A 171 -4.85 -18.61 -30.77
N LEU A 172 -4.06 -19.69 -30.85
CA LEU A 172 -3.13 -19.92 -31.96
C LEU A 172 -3.85 -20.57 -33.14
N GLU A 173 -3.54 -20.10 -34.35
CA GLU A 173 -3.95 -20.70 -35.61
C GLU A 173 -2.71 -20.84 -36.51
N GLY A 174 -2.03 -21.99 -36.39
CA GLY A 174 -0.71 -22.17 -36.99
C GLY A 174 0.31 -21.21 -36.38
N ASP A 175 0.99 -20.43 -37.21
CA ASP A 175 1.96 -19.41 -36.81
C ASP A 175 1.31 -18.04 -36.46
N LEU A 176 -0.01 -17.91 -36.63
CA LEU A 176 -0.76 -16.68 -36.38
C LEU A 176 -1.48 -16.72 -35.02
N ILE A 177 -1.65 -15.53 -34.44
CA ILE A 177 -2.49 -15.32 -33.28
C ILE A 177 -3.86 -14.86 -33.77
N LYS A 178 -4.89 -15.67 -33.52
CA LYS A 178 -6.29 -15.33 -33.78
C LYS A 178 -6.89 -14.66 -32.56
N VAL A 179 -7.45 -13.48 -32.73
CA VAL A 179 -8.10 -12.69 -31.67
C VAL A 179 -9.54 -12.42 -32.08
N THR A 180 -10.47 -12.78 -31.19
CA THR A 180 -11.90 -12.47 -31.33
C THR A 180 -12.19 -11.15 -30.62
N LEU A 181 -12.79 -10.21 -31.34
CA LEU A 181 -13.26 -8.94 -30.84
C LEU A 181 -14.78 -8.98 -30.62
N GLN A 182 -15.26 -8.24 -29.63
CA GLN A 182 -16.67 -8.03 -29.34
C GLN A 182 -16.97 -6.53 -29.37
N GLY A 183 -17.89 -6.11 -30.25
CA GLY A 183 -18.50 -4.79 -30.25
C GLY A 183 -19.52 -4.67 -29.12
N LEU A 184 -19.45 -3.55 -28.40
CA LEU A 184 -20.34 -3.23 -27.28
C LEU A 184 -21.09 -1.92 -27.54
N GLY A 185 -20.35 -0.83 -27.75
CA GLY A 185 -20.88 0.52 -27.98
C GLY A 185 -20.76 1.01 -29.42
N VAL A 186 -20.55 0.10 -30.37
CA VAL A 186 -20.41 0.48 -31.79
C VAL A 186 -21.76 0.75 -32.44
N GLU A 187 -21.77 1.57 -33.48
CA GLU A 187 -22.95 1.87 -34.29
C GLU A 187 -23.03 0.93 -35.50
N ALA A 188 -24.25 0.53 -35.86
CA ALA A 188 -24.51 -0.28 -37.05
C ALA A 188 -24.10 0.45 -38.35
N ASP A 189 -23.63 -0.31 -39.34
CA ASP A 189 -23.11 0.18 -40.64
C ASP A 189 -22.00 1.23 -40.54
N LYS A 190 -21.25 1.26 -39.43
CA LYS A 190 -20.10 2.13 -39.25
C LYS A 190 -18.77 1.38 -39.35
N THR A 191 -17.71 2.11 -39.66
CA THR A 191 -16.35 1.57 -39.71
C THR A 191 -15.49 2.22 -38.62
N TYR A 192 -14.79 1.38 -37.86
CA TYR A 192 -13.91 1.77 -36.77
C TYR A 192 -12.46 1.48 -37.12
N VAL A 193 -11.57 2.37 -36.68
CA VAL A 193 -10.13 2.16 -36.68
C VAL A 193 -9.75 1.58 -35.33
N VAL A 194 -9.08 0.43 -35.32
CA VAL A 194 -8.76 -0.33 -34.11
C VAL A 194 -7.28 -0.69 -34.08
N SER A 195 -6.68 -0.67 -32.90
CA SER A 195 -5.37 -1.29 -32.64
C SER A 195 -5.40 -2.05 -31.32
N LEU A 196 -4.60 -3.11 -31.21
CA LEU A 196 -4.49 -3.93 -30.00
C LEU A 196 -3.14 -3.74 -29.31
N LEU A 197 -3.11 -3.96 -28.01
CA LEU A 197 -1.89 -4.12 -27.22
C LEU A 197 -1.81 -5.56 -26.75
N MET A 198 -0.63 -6.15 -26.90
CA MET A 198 -0.28 -7.43 -26.30
C MET A 198 0.72 -7.20 -25.16
N SER A 199 0.45 -7.80 -24.01
CA SER A 199 1.38 -7.87 -22.88
C SER A 199 1.68 -9.32 -22.55
N GLN A 200 2.93 -9.61 -22.17
CA GLN A 200 3.35 -10.92 -21.65
C GLN A 200 3.94 -10.70 -20.26
N ASN A 201 3.41 -11.42 -19.26
CA ASN A 201 3.92 -11.36 -17.88
C ASN A 201 4.05 -9.92 -17.33
N GLU A 202 3.06 -9.06 -17.61
CA GLU A 202 2.98 -7.69 -17.07
C GLU A 202 4.13 -6.73 -17.48
N LYS A 203 4.87 -7.03 -18.57
CA LYS A 203 5.95 -6.19 -19.16
C LYS A 203 5.97 -6.27 -20.70
N PRO A 204 6.79 -5.44 -21.36
CA PRO A 204 6.35 -4.25 -22.12
C PRO A 204 5.33 -4.53 -23.23
N LEU A 205 4.42 -3.56 -23.42
CA LEU A 205 3.32 -3.60 -24.35
C LEU A 205 3.77 -3.52 -25.81
N VAL A 206 3.43 -4.52 -26.63
CA VAL A 206 3.61 -4.47 -28.09
C VAL A 206 2.29 -4.07 -28.72
N SER A 207 2.27 -2.93 -29.40
CA SER A 207 1.09 -2.45 -30.13
C SER A 207 1.04 -3.06 -31.52
N SER A 208 -0.18 -3.40 -31.98
CA SER A 208 -0.41 -3.73 -33.38
C SER A 208 -0.39 -2.49 -34.26
N ASN A 209 -0.18 -2.66 -35.56
CA ASN A 209 -0.64 -1.64 -36.51
C ASN A 209 -2.16 -1.52 -36.46
N TYR A 210 -2.65 -0.36 -36.91
CA TYR A 210 -4.08 -0.12 -37.05
C TYR A 210 -4.69 -0.98 -38.15
N PHE A 211 -5.93 -1.40 -37.92
CA PHE A 211 -6.80 -2.10 -38.87
C PHE A 211 -8.22 -1.54 -38.82
N TYR A 212 -9.01 -1.82 -39.85
CA TYR A 212 -10.38 -1.35 -39.96
C TYR A 212 -11.37 -2.47 -39.64
N VAL A 213 -12.41 -2.13 -38.89
CA VAL A 213 -13.52 -3.03 -38.56
C VAL A 213 -14.83 -2.39 -39.02
N LYS A 214 -15.52 -3.01 -39.98
CA LYS A 214 -16.86 -2.59 -40.42
C LYS A 214 -17.92 -3.38 -39.66
N VAL A 215 -18.83 -2.64 -39.03
CA VAL A 215 -19.98 -3.19 -38.29
C VAL A 215 -21.12 -3.46 -39.26
N ALA A 216 -21.78 -4.61 -39.10
CA ALA A 216 -22.97 -4.95 -39.86
C ALA A 216 -24.11 -3.92 -39.67
N ASP A 217 -24.97 -3.80 -40.67
CA ASP A 217 -26.13 -2.89 -40.66
C ASP A 217 -27.25 -3.35 -39.72
N ASP A 218 -27.28 -4.65 -39.42
CA ASP A 218 -28.21 -5.28 -38.47
C ASP A 218 -27.64 -5.41 -37.05
N PHE A 219 -26.49 -4.79 -36.75
CA PHE A 219 -25.89 -4.84 -35.42
C PHE A 219 -26.82 -4.28 -34.36
N SER A 220 -27.03 -5.07 -33.31
CA SER A 220 -27.66 -4.63 -32.07
C SER A 220 -26.99 -5.29 -30.88
N PHE A 221 -26.68 -4.52 -29.85
CA PHE A 221 -26.17 -5.03 -28.59
C PHE A 221 -26.99 -4.44 -27.43
N ASN A 222 -27.66 -5.32 -26.70
CA ASN A 222 -28.31 -4.97 -25.45
C ASN A 222 -27.31 -5.25 -24.33
N SER A 223 -26.79 -4.18 -23.71
CA SER A 223 -25.84 -4.29 -22.59
C SER A 223 -26.46 -4.89 -21.32
N GLU A 224 -27.79 -4.97 -21.28
CA GLU A 224 -28.55 -5.46 -20.14
C GLU A 224 -29.70 -6.35 -20.60
N ASP A 225 -29.87 -7.48 -19.90
CA ASP A 225 -30.98 -8.41 -20.02
C ASP A 225 -31.23 -8.98 -18.63
N LEU A 226 -31.86 -8.16 -17.80
CA LEU A 226 -31.95 -8.39 -16.36
C LEU A 226 -32.90 -9.55 -16.07
N VAL A 227 -32.39 -10.52 -15.31
CA VAL A 227 -33.12 -11.67 -14.81
C VAL A 227 -33.14 -11.66 -13.28
N ASP A 228 -34.01 -12.48 -12.71
CA ASP A 228 -34.00 -12.71 -11.26
C ASP A 228 -32.89 -13.73 -10.93
N PRO A 229 -31.83 -13.32 -10.23
CA PRO A 229 -30.77 -14.24 -9.81
C PRO A 229 -31.27 -15.16 -8.70
N LYS A 230 -30.60 -16.31 -8.53
CA LYS A 230 -30.86 -17.21 -7.42
C LYS A 230 -29.89 -16.91 -6.27
N PHE A 231 -30.44 -16.51 -5.13
CA PHE A 231 -29.69 -16.38 -3.88
C PHE A 231 -29.64 -17.70 -3.12
N GLU A 232 -28.49 -18.00 -2.54
CA GLU A 232 -28.29 -19.19 -1.70
C GLU A 232 -28.76 -18.92 -0.26
N THR A 233 -29.03 -19.99 0.50
CA THR A 233 -29.66 -19.91 1.84
C THR A 233 -28.92 -19.06 2.87
N ALA A 234 -27.62 -18.82 2.68
CA ALA A 234 -26.83 -17.94 3.53
C ALA A 234 -27.21 -16.45 3.38
N VAL A 235 -27.82 -16.07 2.26
CA VAL A 235 -28.33 -14.72 2.02
C VAL A 235 -29.82 -14.69 2.35
N THR A 236 -30.15 -14.14 3.53
CA THR A 236 -31.51 -14.25 4.09
C THR A 236 -32.41 -13.05 3.81
N ASP A 237 -31.85 -11.93 3.34
CA ASP A 237 -32.52 -10.64 3.25
C ASP A 237 -32.55 -10.04 1.84
N ALA A 238 -32.30 -10.86 0.82
CA ALA A 238 -32.30 -10.41 -0.57
C ALA A 238 -33.68 -9.89 -1.00
N THR A 239 -33.74 -8.63 -1.42
CA THR A 239 -34.95 -7.97 -1.91
C THR A 239 -34.71 -7.29 -3.27
N LYS A 240 -35.75 -7.25 -4.11
CA LYS A 240 -35.71 -6.54 -5.39
C LYS A 240 -36.24 -5.13 -5.23
N GLU A 241 -35.46 -4.14 -5.65
CA GLU A 241 -35.76 -2.71 -5.61
C GLU A 241 -35.59 -2.09 -7.00
N GLY A 242 -36.67 -2.07 -7.77
CA GLY A 242 -36.65 -1.65 -9.17
C GLY A 242 -35.83 -2.63 -10.02
N GLU A 243 -34.77 -2.12 -10.66
CA GLU A 243 -33.83 -2.93 -11.47
C GLU A 243 -32.69 -3.55 -10.63
N PHE A 244 -32.60 -3.22 -9.35
CA PHE A 244 -31.55 -3.68 -8.46
C PHE A 244 -32.05 -4.75 -7.51
N TRP A 245 -31.12 -5.56 -7.04
CA TRP A 245 -31.28 -6.35 -5.82
C TRP A 245 -30.45 -5.72 -4.71
N VAL A 246 -30.92 -5.85 -3.47
CA VAL A 246 -30.20 -5.47 -2.26
C VAL A 246 -30.12 -6.72 -1.39
N ALA A 247 -28.92 -7.01 -0.90
CA ALA A 247 -28.68 -8.14 -0.01
C ALA A 247 -27.54 -7.81 0.96
N THR A 248 -27.55 -8.39 2.15
CA THR A 248 -26.42 -8.32 3.06
C THR A 248 -25.43 -9.43 2.73
N LEU A 249 -24.14 -9.10 2.65
CA LEU A 249 -23.07 -10.09 2.55
C LEU A 249 -23.15 -10.99 3.79
N PRO A 250 -23.28 -12.32 3.62
CA PRO A 250 -23.33 -13.22 4.76
C PRO A 250 -22.11 -13.02 5.65
N ASP A 251 -22.31 -13.02 6.96
CA ASP A 251 -21.20 -13.03 7.91
C ASP A 251 -20.39 -14.32 7.72
N GLY A 252 -19.08 -14.27 7.99
CA GLY A 252 -18.28 -15.49 8.03
C GLY A 252 -18.78 -16.43 9.11
N ASN A 253 -18.37 -17.69 9.09
CA ASN A 253 -18.64 -18.60 10.22
C ASN A 253 -17.98 -18.03 11.51
N GLY A 254 -18.71 -17.20 12.28
CA GLY A 254 -18.26 -16.56 13.53
C GLY A 254 -18.12 -15.03 13.48
N ASP A 255 -17.59 -14.46 14.57
CA ASP A 255 -17.49 -13.02 14.92
C ASP A 255 -16.70 -12.09 13.95
N VAL A 256 -16.52 -12.45 12.66
CA VAL A 256 -15.78 -11.65 11.66
C VAL A 256 -16.57 -11.57 10.35
N PRO A 257 -16.88 -10.36 9.83
CA PRO A 257 -17.53 -10.22 8.54
C PRO A 257 -16.67 -10.79 7.41
N ASN A 258 -17.27 -11.58 6.50
CA ASN A 258 -16.60 -12.15 5.33
C ASN A 258 -15.89 -11.09 4.47
N PHE A 259 -16.40 -9.86 4.47
CA PHE A 259 -15.84 -8.75 3.71
C PHE A 259 -14.37 -8.47 4.00
N LEU A 260 -13.92 -8.59 5.25
CA LEU A 260 -12.52 -8.39 5.64
C LEU A 260 -11.63 -9.61 5.35
N GLY A 261 -12.21 -10.70 4.86
CA GLY A 261 -11.54 -11.97 4.62
C GLY A 261 -11.52 -12.37 3.13
N GLU A 262 -11.67 -13.67 2.91
CA GLU A 262 -11.74 -14.29 1.59
C GLU A 262 -13.05 -15.04 1.45
N PHE A 263 -13.76 -14.85 0.34
CA PHE A 263 -14.99 -15.57 0.02
C PHE A 263 -15.22 -15.61 -1.49
N SER A 264 -16.28 -16.30 -1.94
CA SER A 264 -16.70 -16.33 -3.33
C SER A 264 -18.16 -15.92 -3.44
N PHE A 265 -18.47 -14.93 -4.28
CA PHE A 265 -19.85 -14.53 -4.57
C PHE A 265 -20.68 -15.67 -5.18
N LYS A 266 -20.03 -16.66 -5.81
CA LYS A 266 -20.71 -17.87 -6.33
C LYS A 266 -21.36 -18.70 -5.23
N ASP A 267 -20.89 -18.59 -3.99
CA ASP A 267 -21.44 -19.32 -2.86
C ASP A 267 -22.74 -18.67 -2.35
N PHE A 268 -23.04 -17.45 -2.80
CA PHE A 268 -24.14 -16.62 -2.32
C PHE A 268 -25.17 -16.30 -3.39
N ILE A 269 -24.76 -16.19 -4.65
CA ILE A 269 -25.62 -15.78 -5.76
C ILE A 269 -25.20 -16.43 -7.07
N SER A 270 -26.18 -16.84 -7.87
CA SER A 270 -25.97 -17.41 -9.19
C SER A 270 -26.98 -16.88 -10.22
N VAL A 271 -26.54 -16.90 -11.48
CA VAL A 271 -27.33 -16.67 -12.69
C VAL A 271 -26.96 -17.77 -13.68
N GLU A 272 -27.88 -18.15 -14.58
CA GLU A 272 -27.60 -19.15 -15.61
C GLU A 272 -26.53 -18.65 -16.61
N GLY A 273 -25.51 -19.48 -16.84
CA GLY A 273 -24.40 -19.23 -17.75
C GLY A 273 -23.04 -19.08 -17.06
N ASP A 274 -22.01 -18.79 -17.85
CA ASP A 274 -20.66 -18.52 -17.35
C ASP A 274 -20.59 -17.08 -16.81
N VAL A 275 -20.90 -16.93 -15.51
CA VAL A 275 -21.02 -15.62 -14.86
C VAL A 275 -19.65 -15.00 -14.59
N VAL A 276 -19.52 -13.73 -14.98
CA VAL A 276 -18.45 -12.80 -14.58
C VAL A 276 -19.00 -11.84 -13.53
N TYR A 277 -18.26 -11.69 -12.43
CA TYR A 277 -18.58 -10.74 -11.36
C TYR A 277 -17.72 -9.50 -11.54
N GLU A 278 -18.35 -8.33 -11.53
CA GLU A 278 -17.66 -7.06 -11.73
C GLU A 278 -18.21 -6.00 -10.78
N LEU A 279 -17.31 -5.23 -10.17
CA LEU A 279 -17.71 -4.01 -9.46
C LEU A 279 -18.27 -3.02 -10.49
N ALA A 280 -19.52 -2.59 -10.32
CA ALA A 280 -20.18 -1.67 -11.24
C ALA A 280 -19.37 -0.38 -11.45
N PRO A 281 -19.57 0.36 -12.56
CA PRO A 281 -18.78 1.55 -12.87
C PRO A 281 -18.70 2.52 -11.70
N LYS A 282 -17.54 3.17 -11.52
CA LYS A 282 -17.29 4.09 -10.41
C LYS A 282 -18.41 5.13 -10.24
N SER A 283 -18.92 5.69 -11.34
CA SER A 283 -20.02 6.67 -11.34
C SER A 283 -21.39 6.14 -10.90
N LYS A 284 -21.53 4.83 -10.67
CA LYS A 284 -22.74 4.15 -10.20
C LYS A 284 -22.62 3.65 -8.75
N GLN A 285 -21.49 3.93 -8.10
CA GLN A 285 -21.22 3.55 -6.72
C GLN A 285 -21.48 4.75 -5.80
N ASN A 286 -21.78 4.50 -4.53
CA ASN A 286 -21.82 5.56 -3.52
C ASN A 286 -20.42 6.16 -3.28
N GLN A 287 -20.35 7.31 -2.61
CA GLN A 287 -19.10 8.08 -2.48
C GLN A 287 -17.98 7.30 -1.77
N ASN A 288 -18.29 6.49 -0.76
CA ASN A 288 -17.27 5.72 -0.03
C ASN A 288 -16.63 4.66 -0.92
N VAL A 289 -17.42 3.98 -1.76
CA VAL A 289 -16.90 3.02 -2.73
C VAL A 289 -16.16 3.74 -3.85
N GLN A 290 -16.62 4.91 -4.29
CA GLN A 290 -15.92 5.73 -5.30
C GLN A 290 -14.50 6.12 -4.84
N ASP A 291 -14.36 6.58 -3.61
CA ASP A 291 -13.07 6.99 -3.03
C ASP A 291 -12.07 5.83 -2.93
N LYS A 292 -12.57 4.60 -2.89
CA LYS A 292 -11.78 3.36 -2.79
C LYS A 292 -11.92 2.45 -4.01
N TYR A 293 -12.43 2.96 -5.13
CA TYR A 293 -12.87 2.14 -6.25
C TYR A 293 -11.77 1.22 -6.81
N ASP A 294 -10.60 1.78 -7.13
CA ASP A 294 -9.51 0.99 -7.72
C ASP A 294 -8.96 -0.06 -6.77
N PHE A 295 -9.03 0.19 -5.46
CA PHE A 295 -8.67 -0.77 -4.43
C PHE A 295 -9.70 -1.89 -4.33
N LEU A 296 -10.99 -1.55 -4.20
CA LEU A 296 -12.08 -2.52 -4.09
C LEU A 296 -12.23 -3.37 -5.37
N LYS A 297 -12.04 -2.76 -6.54
CA LYS A 297 -12.05 -3.46 -7.84
C LYS A 297 -10.96 -4.54 -7.91
N LYS A 298 -9.78 -4.30 -7.34
CA LYS A 298 -8.69 -5.29 -7.28
C LYS A 298 -8.97 -6.43 -6.29
N CYS A 299 -9.87 -6.22 -5.33
CA CYS A 299 -10.25 -7.25 -4.36
C CYS A 299 -11.22 -8.28 -4.96
N LEU A 300 -11.90 -7.98 -6.08
CA LEU A 300 -12.84 -8.86 -6.76
C LEU A 300 -12.27 -9.37 -8.08
N SER A 301 -12.15 -10.69 -8.21
CA SER A 301 -11.80 -11.34 -9.48
C SER A 301 -13.04 -11.60 -10.35
N ALA A 302 -12.83 -11.74 -11.66
CA ALA A 302 -13.89 -12.04 -12.62
C ALA A 302 -14.65 -13.34 -12.30
N ASP A 303 -13.98 -14.34 -11.69
CA ASP A 303 -14.60 -15.60 -11.28
C ASP A 303 -15.37 -15.51 -9.95
N GLY A 304 -15.56 -14.30 -9.41
CA GLY A 304 -16.36 -14.02 -8.22
C GLY A 304 -15.64 -14.20 -6.90
N LYS A 305 -14.31 -14.41 -6.89
CA LYS A 305 -13.57 -14.49 -5.63
C LYS A 305 -13.27 -13.09 -5.11
N TRP A 306 -13.48 -12.94 -3.81
CA TRP A 306 -13.14 -11.76 -3.05
C TRP A 306 -11.94 -12.05 -2.16
N LYS A 307 -10.98 -11.14 -2.14
CA LYS A 307 -9.88 -11.13 -1.18
C LYS A 307 -9.50 -9.70 -0.82
N MET A 308 -9.69 -9.34 0.44
CA MET A 308 -9.24 -8.05 0.94
C MET A 308 -7.71 -8.00 1.01
N THR A 309 -7.10 -7.00 0.40
CA THR A 309 -5.62 -6.87 0.30
C THR A 309 -5.03 -5.75 1.16
N GLY A 310 -5.88 -4.97 1.82
CA GLY A 310 -5.49 -3.86 2.66
C GLY A 310 -6.68 -3.28 3.40
N ARG A 311 -6.45 -2.24 4.21
CA ARG A 311 -7.50 -1.63 5.02
C ARG A 311 -8.55 -0.92 4.13
N PRO A 312 -9.83 -1.31 4.18
CA PRO A 312 -10.87 -0.61 3.42
C PRO A 312 -11.16 0.78 4.00
N GLY A 313 -11.19 0.91 5.33
CA GLY A 313 -11.53 2.16 6.01
C GLY A 313 -12.97 2.63 5.78
N THR A 314 -13.84 1.71 5.37
CA THR A 314 -15.27 1.92 5.15
C THR A 314 -15.98 0.58 5.09
N ASN A 315 -17.24 0.53 5.52
CA ASN A 315 -18.16 -0.58 5.26
C ASN A 315 -18.96 -0.39 3.97
N CYS A 316 -18.50 0.49 3.07
CA CYS A 316 -19.14 0.78 1.78
C CYS A 316 -20.55 1.38 1.87
N ASP A 317 -20.96 1.89 3.04
CA ASP A 317 -22.19 2.68 3.17
C ASP A 317 -21.99 4.10 2.61
N PRO A 318 -23.05 4.84 2.28
CA PRO A 318 -22.97 6.22 1.81
C PRO A 318 -22.37 7.16 2.87
N LYS A 319 -21.73 8.27 2.46
CA LYS A 319 -20.99 9.18 3.37
C LYS A 319 -21.85 10.08 4.26
N GLY A 320 -23.17 9.98 4.20
CA GLY A 320 -24.11 10.77 4.98
C GLY A 320 -25.53 10.63 4.45
N GLU A 321 -26.50 11.32 5.05
CA GLU A 321 -27.91 11.28 4.63
C GLU A 321 -28.13 11.91 3.24
N ASP A 322 -27.22 12.78 2.78
CA ASP A 322 -27.30 13.46 1.48
C ASP A 322 -26.79 12.61 0.30
N ASP A 323 -26.14 11.48 0.57
CA ASP A 323 -25.71 10.51 -0.44
C ASP A 323 -26.87 9.53 -0.67
N ALA A 324 -27.73 9.86 -1.65
CA ALA A 324 -28.97 9.13 -1.95
C ALA A 324 -28.74 7.72 -2.55
N ASP A 325 -27.48 7.29 -2.68
CA ASP A 325 -27.12 5.98 -3.20
C ASP A 325 -27.33 4.87 -2.16
N LYS A 326 -27.54 3.64 -2.65
CA LYS A 326 -27.84 2.49 -1.78
C LYS A 326 -26.60 2.06 -0.97
N PRO A 327 -26.79 1.55 0.26
CA PRO A 327 -25.72 0.95 1.06
C PRO A 327 -25.02 -0.23 0.37
N GLY A 328 -23.71 -0.33 0.60
CA GLY A 328 -22.91 -1.44 0.12
C GLY A 328 -22.27 -1.23 -1.25
N LEU A 329 -21.62 -2.28 -1.74
CA LEU A 329 -20.97 -2.32 -3.06
C LEU A 329 -21.94 -2.81 -4.14
N LEU A 330 -22.07 -2.06 -5.24
CA LEU A 330 -22.82 -2.50 -6.40
C LEU A 330 -21.97 -3.45 -7.26
N VAL A 331 -22.42 -4.70 -7.40
CA VAL A 331 -21.79 -5.74 -8.21
C VAL A 331 -22.72 -6.13 -9.35
N TYR A 332 -22.17 -6.22 -10.55
CA TYR A 332 -22.84 -6.73 -11.74
C TYR A 332 -22.46 -8.19 -11.96
N LEU A 333 -23.47 -9.01 -12.24
CA LEU A 333 -23.30 -10.37 -12.75
C LEU A 333 -23.53 -10.32 -14.25
N LYS A 334 -22.49 -10.59 -15.03
CA LYS A 334 -22.51 -10.55 -16.50
C LYS A 334 -22.38 -11.94 -17.08
N VAL A 335 -23.09 -12.21 -18.17
CA VAL A 335 -22.91 -13.40 -18.99
C VAL A 335 -22.73 -12.93 -20.43
N ASN A 336 -21.58 -13.25 -21.03
CA ASN A 336 -21.21 -12.79 -22.38
C ASN A 336 -21.38 -11.27 -22.54
N GLU A 337 -20.84 -10.48 -21.60
CA GLU A 337 -20.94 -9.00 -21.54
C GLU A 337 -22.31 -8.39 -21.31
N VAL A 338 -23.36 -9.20 -21.28
CA VAL A 338 -24.71 -8.73 -20.95
C VAL A 338 -24.88 -8.77 -19.45
N THR A 339 -25.22 -7.63 -18.85
CA THR A 339 -25.55 -7.56 -17.42
C THR A 339 -26.87 -8.28 -17.17
N LYS A 340 -26.81 -9.34 -16.36
CA LYS A 340 -27.95 -10.19 -16.02
C LYS A 340 -28.54 -9.85 -14.64
N ALA A 341 -27.71 -9.40 -13.70
CA ALA A 341 -28.19 -8.92 -12.41
C ALA A 341 -27.32 -7.78 -11.90
N LYS A 342 -27.95 -6.85 -11.17
CA LYS A 342 -27.30 -5.72 -10.48
C LYS A 342 -27.62 -5.85 -8.99
N VAL A 343 -26.61 -6.00 -8.15
CA VAL A 343 -26.82 -6.31 -6.73
C VAL A 343 -25.98 -5.39 -5.84
N TYR A 344 -26.62 -4.67 -4.94
CA TYR A 344 -25.96 -4.00 -3.84
C TYR A 344 -25.73 -4.99 -2.70
N PHE A 345 -24.46 -5.24 -2.39
CA PHE A 345 -24.05 -6.06 -1.26
C PHE A 345 -23.69 -5.18 -0.07
N LYS A 346 -24.59 -5.10 0.90
CA LYS A 346 -24.38 -4.39 2.16
C LYS A 346 -23.33 -5.11 3.00
N VAL A 347 -22.40 -4.34 3.56
CA VAL A 347 -21.37 -4.85 4.47
C VAL A 347 -21.68 -4.34 5.88
N ILE A 348 -21.72 -5.27 6.84
CA ILE A 348 -21.97 -4.95 8.24
C ILE A 348 -20.64 -4.59 8.92
N ASP A 349 -20.57 -3.37 9.45
CA ASP A 349 -19.60 -3.01 10.48
C ASP A 349 -20.27 -3.17 11.85
N PRO A 350 -19.93 -4.23 12.61
CA PRO A 350 -20.54 -4.49 13.92
C PRO A 350 -20.21 -3.42 14.97
N TRP A 351 -19.20 -2.56 14.72
CA TRP A 351 -18.77 -1.54 15.67
C TRP A 351 -19.22 -0.13 15.28
N LYS A 352 -19.90 0.04 14.14
CA LYS A 352 -20.33 1.35 13.62
C LYS A 352 -21.04 2.18 14.69
N ASP A 353 -22.05 1.58 15.32
CA ASP A 353 -22.93 2.25 16.28
C ASP A 353 -22.48 2.13 17.75
N LEU A 354 -21.34 1.48 18.01
CA LEU A 354 -20.78 1.41 19.36
C LEU A 354 -20.13 2.74 19.75
N ASP A 355 -20.60 3.35 20.84
CA ASP A 355 -19.97 4.50 21.47
C ASP A 355 -18.90 4.03 22.48
N PHE A 356 -17.66 3.94 22.01
CA PHE A 356 -16.53 3.49 22.81
C PHE A 356 -16.27 4.40 24.01
N LYS A 357 -16.62 5.70 23.92
CA LYS A 357 -16.41 6.64 25.03
C LYS A 357 -17.36 6.36 26.17
N ALA A 358 -18.64 6.13 25.84
CA ALA A 358 -19.65 5.72 26.82
C ALA A 358 -19.35 4.33 27.41
N LEU A 359 -18.81 3.41 26.61
CA LEU A 359 -18.48 2.04 27.03
C LEU A 359 -17.17 1.93 27.81
N SER A 360 -16.28 2.91 27.74
CA SER A 360 -14.95 2.89 28.39
C SER A 360 -15.00 2.81 29.92
N GLY A 361 -16.11 3.25 30.53
CA GLY A 361 -16.23 3.43 31.97
C GLY A 361 -15.47 4.64 32.52
N LEU A 362 -14.77 5.40 31.67
CA LEU A 362 -14.09 6.63 32.05
C LEU A 362 -15.03 7.84 31.93
N THR A 363 -14.90 8.79 32.84
CA THR A 363 -15.61 10.08 32.80
C THR A 363 -14.62 11.22 32.96
N GLY A 364 -14.73 12.23 32.08
CA GLY A 364 -13.81 13.38 32.11
C GLY A 364 -12.36 12.99 31.83
N ASN A 365 -11.44 13.80 32.34
CA ASN A 365 -10.00 13.63 32.21
C ASN A 365 -9.31 13.90 33.55
N PHE A 366 -8.03 13.53 33.66
CA PHE A 366 -7.20 13.84 34.83
C PHE A 366 -6.22 14.98 34.55
N GLU A 367 -5.74 15.65 35.60
CA GLU A 367 -4.57 16.52 35.57
C GLU A 367 -3.67 16.18 36.76
N ALA A 368 -2.43 15.79 36.48
CA ALA A 368 -1.55 15.23 37.51
C ALA A 368 -0.05 15.43 37.21
N GLU A 369 0.81 15.19 38.19
CA GLU A 369 2.25 15.42 38.08
C GLU A 369 3.05 14.13 38.31
N LEU A 370 3.86 13.77 37.32
CA LEU A 370 4.83 12.69 37.40
C LEU A 370 5.90 13.06 38.43
N TYR A 371 6.18 12.14 39.36
CA TYR A 371 7.13 12.24 40.48
C TYR A 371 6.87 13.35 41.52
N GLY A 372 6.07 14.37 41.19
CA GLY A 372 5.79 15.50 42.08
C GLY A 372 7.09 16.08 42.64
N ARG A 373 7.21 16.11 43.97
CA ARG A 373 8.40 16.61 44.68
C ARG A 373 9.30 15.49 45.25
N SER A 374 9.23 14.26 44.72
CA SER A 374 10.00 13.12 45.25
C SER A 374 11.52 13.24 45.06
N GLY A 375 11.96 14.11 44.14
CA GLY A 375 13.36 14.23 43.74
C GLY A 375 13.68 13.51 42.44
N GLU A 376 12.76 12.70 41.91
CA GLU A 376 12.87 12.05 40.61
C GLU A 376 12.43 13.00 39.47
N PHE A 377 13.04 12.85 38.30
CA PHE A 377 12.79 13.66 37.11
C PHE A 377 13.27 12.93 35.85
N VAL A 378 12.79 13.38 34.69
CA VAL A 378 13.33 13.00 33.39
C VAL A 378 14.68 13.71 33.20
N PRO A 379 15.78 12.98 32.93
CA PRO A 379 17.11 13.57 32.84
C PRO A 379 17.27 14.46 31.59
N VAL A 380 18.35 15.24 31.57
CA VAL A 380 18.82 15.93 30.36
C VAL A 380 19.32 14.89 29.35
N GLY A 381 19.07 15.14 28.06
CA GLY A 381 19.48 14.29 26.95
C GLY A 381 18.49 13.16 26.66
N LYS A 382 19.01 12.08 26.06
CA LYS A 382 18.18 10.97 25.58
C LYS A 382 17.59 10.15 26.74
N SER A 383 16.26 10.01 26.74
CA SER A 383 15.51 9.17 27.68
C SER A 383 14.15 8.78 27.12
N GLU A 384 13.45 7.85 27.78
CA GLU A 384 12.12 7.39 27.39
C GLU A 384 11.19 7.36 28.61
N LEU A 385 9.91 7.63 28.39
CA LEU A 385 8.84 7.42 29.35
C LEU A 385 7.73 6.58 28.71
N ASP A 386 7.33 5.50 29.36
CA ASP A 386 6.18 4.68 28.98
C ASP A 386 4.92 5.25 29.65
N ILE A 387 4.10 5.97 28.87
CA ILE A 387 2.87 6.59 29.37
C ILE A 387 1.87 5.52 29.87
N PRO A 388 1.55 4.45 29.12
CA PRO A 388 0.73 3.35 29.64
C PRO A 388 1.20 2.78 30.99
N GLU A 389 2.50 2.55 31.16
CA GLU A 389 3.07 2.05 32.41
C GLU A 389 2.89 3.06 33.55
N ILE A 390 3.18 4.35 33.27
CA ILE A 390 3.00 5.44 34.23
C ILE A 390 1.55 5.51 34.74
N LEU A 391 0.57 5.37 33.84
CA LEU A 391 -0.84 5.38 34.21
C LEU A 391 -1.24 4.16 35.04
N ASN A 392 -0.65 2.99 34.79
CA ASN A 392 -0.94 1.78 35.57
C ASN A 392 -0.26 1.77 36.94
N LYS A 393 0.86 2.49 37.08
CA LYS A 393 1.59 2.68 38.35
C LYS A 393 1.32 4.04 38.98
N TRP A 394 0.15 4.63 38.72
CA TRP A 394 -0.18 5.99 39.13
C TRP A 394 -0.06 6.24 40.64
N GLU A 395 -0.31 5.24 41.49
CA GLU A 395 -0.17 5.37 42.95
C GLU A 395 1.29 5.63 43.37
N GLU A 396 2.25 5.03 42.65
CA GLU A 396 3.68 5.15 42.91
C GLU A 396 4.27 6.39 42.22
N LEU A 397 3.95 6.56 40.93
CA LEU A 397 4.65 7.51 40.06
C LEU A 397 3.95 8.88 39.98
N ILE A 398 2.68 8.99 40.38
CA ILE A 398 1.89 10.23 40.28
C ILE A 398 1.39 10.65 41.66
N PRO A 399 2.28 11.16 42.54
CA PRO A 399 1.93 11.51 43.92
C PRO A 399 1.06 12.77 44.03
N ILE A 400 1.04 13.64 43.01
CA ILE A 400 0.22 14.86 42.98
C ILE A 400 -0.81 14.73 41.86
N ARG A 401 -2.09 14.71 42.24
CA ARG A 401 -3.23 14.70 41.33
C ARG A 401 -4.12 15.90 41.64
N HIS A 402 -4.24 16.80 40.66
CA HIS A 402 -5.09 18.00 40.78
C HIS A 402 -6.56 17.65 40.55
N SER A 403 -6.79 16.61 39.73
CA SER A 403 -8.09 16.00 39.46
C SER A 403 -7.91 14.57 38.97
N GLY A 404 -9.00 13.79 38.96
CA GLY A 404 -9.04 12.50 38.27
C GLY A 404 -8.69 11.27 39.11
N ASP A 405 -8.75 11.32 40.44
CA ASP A 405 -8.58 10.12 41.29
C ASP A 405 -9.55 8.98 40.89
N ASP A 406 -10.82 9.31 40.64
CA ASP A 406 -11.81 8.35 40.15
C ASP A 406 -11.47 7.84 38.73
N TRP A 407 -10.87 8.70 37.90
CA TRP A 407 -10.44 8.35 36.55
C TRP A 407 -9.36 7.28 36.58
N PHE A 408 -8.33 7.42 37.43
CA PHE A 408 -7.25 6.43 37.54
C PHE A 408 -7.80 5.07 38.04
N ASN A 409 -8.67 5.10 39.05
CA ASN A 409 -9.33 3.90 39.55
C ASN A 409 -10.21 3.21 38.49
N ALA A 410 -10.89 3.99 37.64
CA ALA A 410 -11.67 3.47 36.52
C ALA A 410 -10.78 2.93 35.39
N PHE A 411 -9.65 3.58 35.11
CA PHE A 411 -8.68 3.16 34.10
C PHE A 411 -8.10 1.76 34.39
N MET A 412 -7.88 1.43 35.66
CA MET A 412 -7.47 0.08 36.08
C MET A 412 -8.55 -1.00 35.83
N LYS A 413 -9.80 -0.59 35.60
CA LYS A 413 -10.95 -1.47 35.32
C LYS A 413 -11.49 -1.29 33.90
N TYR A 414 -10.75 -0.59 33.05
CA TYR A 414 -11.15 -0.27 31.68
C TYR A 414 -11.43 -1.56 30.91
N ASP A 415 -12.65 -1.70 30.38
CA ASP A 415 -13.09 -2.87 29.63
C ASP A 415 -14.29 -2.48 28.75
N ILE A 416 -14.01 -2.13 27.49
CA ILE A 416 -15.04 -1.89 26.48
C ILE A 416 -15.56 -3.22 25.98
N LYS A 417 -16.88 -3.40 26.01
CA LYS A 417 -17.55 -4.63 25.57
C LYS A 417 -18.46 -4.41 24.37
N ASP A 418 -18.60 -5.44 23.55
CA ASP A 418 -19.64 -5.49 22.53
C ASP A 418 -21.04 -5.74 23.14
N ALA A 419 -22.06 -5.74 22.29
CA ALA A 419 -23.45 -5.99 22.70
C ALA A 419 -23.68 -7.38 23.31
N ASN A 420 -22.78 -8.34 23.06
CA ASN A 420 -22.83 -9.70 23.60
C ASN A 420 -22.04 -9.82 24.91
N GLY A 421 -21.42 -8.74 25.40
CA GLY A 421 -20.61 -8.71 26.61
C GLY A 421 -19.18 -9.21 26.44
N ASN A 422 -18.71 -9.42 25.20
CA ASN A 422 -17.32 -9.79 24.94
C ASN A 422 -16.44 -8.54 25.01
N SER A 423 -15.32 -8.63 25.72
CA SER A 423 -14.34 -7.56 25.77
C SER A 423 -13.74 -7.30 24.37
N LEU A 424 -13.57 -6.02 24.04
CA LEU A 424 -12.96 -5.53 22.80
C LEU A 424 -11.59 -4.92 23.11
N VAL A 425 -11.56 -3.91 23.98
CA VAL A 425 -10.34 -3.26 24.48
C VAL A 425 -10.42 -3.17 25.99
N TYR A 426 -9.38 -3.62 26.68
CA TYR A 426 -9.35 -3.61 28.14
C TYR A 426 -7.95 -3.30 28.65
N ASN A 427 -7.85 -2.84 29.90
CA ASN A 427 -6.57 -2.71 30.59
C ASN A 427 -6.17 -4.07 31.20
N ASP A 428 -5.01 -4.59 30.83
CA ASP A 428 -4.49 -5.88 31.34
C ASP A 428 -3.73 -5.74 32.68
N GLY A 429 -3.69 -4.54 33.24
CA GLY A 429 -2.92 -4.19 34.44
C GLY A 429 -1.54 -3.61 34.14
N ALA A 430 -1.12 -3.59 32.86
CA ALA A 430 0.09 -2.93 32.41
C ALA A 430 -0.19 -1.89 31.30
N LYS A 431 -1.15 -2.17 30.42
CA LYS A 431 -1.55 -1.28 29.32
C LYS A 431 -2.92 -1.64 28.76
N LEU A 432 -3.42 -0.79 27.86
CA LEU A 432 -4.58 -1.14 27.03
C LEU A 432 -4.19 -2.19 25.99
N VAL A 433 -4.99 -3.25 25.87
CA VAL A 433 -4.81 -4.33 24.91
C VAL A 433 -6.11 -4.67 24.20
N MET A 434 -5.99 -5.24 23.00
CA MET A 434 -7.13 -5.76 22.24
C MET A 434 -7.39 -7.22 22.60
N SER A 435 -8.66 -7.59 22.74
CA SER A 435 -9.06 -9.00 22.80
C SER A 435 -8.82 -9.71 21.47
N ASP A 436 -8.85 -11.04 21.47
CA ASP A 436 -8.70 -11.81 20.23
C ASP A 436 -9.84 -11.56 19.23
N ASN A 437 -11.04 -11.22 19.72
CA ASN A 437 -12.15 -10.80 18.85
C ASN A 437 -11.88 -9.43 18.23
N ALA A 438 -11.36 -8.47 19.00
CA ALA A 438 -11.00 -7.17 18.46
C ALA A 438 -9.85 -7.23 17.45
N LYS A 439 -8.84 -8.09 17.68
CA LYS A 439 -7.74 -8.32 16.72
C LYS A 439 -8.23 -8.81 15.36
N LYS A 440 -9.33 -9.57 15.30
CA LYS A 440 -9.89 -10.04 14.03
C LYS A 440 -10.47 -8.91 13.17
N MET A 441 -10.86 -7.80 13.79
CA MET A 441 -11.36 -6.58 13.13
C MET A 441 -10.24 -5.57 12.81
N CYS A 442 -8.99 -5.89 13.19
CA CYS A 442 -7.83 -5.03 13.05
C CYS A 442 -6.70 -5.75 12.29
N LYS A 443 -7.03 -6.61 11.32
CA LYS A 443 -6.03 -7.43 10.62
C LYS A 443 -5.11 -6.60 9.72
N MET A 444 -5.63 -5.49 9.22
CA MET A 444 -4.96 -4.62 8.25
C MET A 444 -4.79 -3.19 8.78
N SER A 445 -5.08 -2.97 10.07
CA SER A 445 -4.97 -1.68 10.76
C SER A 445 -3.91 -1.70 11.84
N ARG A 446 -3.57 -0.52 12.39
CA ARG A 446 -2.60 -0.42 13.50
C ARG A 446 -3.12 -1.00 14.82
N GLY A 447 -4.43 -1.07 15.02
CA GLY A 447 -5.02 -1.34 16.32
C GLY A 447 -4.96 -0.13 17.23
N ILE A 448 -4.62 -0.33 18.51
CA ILE A 448 -4.52 0.76 19.50
C ILE A 448 -3.33 1.64 19.15
N PHE A 449 -3.54 2.95 19.12
CA PHE A 449 -2.47 3.92 18.97
C PHE A 449 -2.63 5.07 19.96
N TRP A 450 -1.51 5.60 20.44
CA TRP A 450 -1.41 6.77 21.29
C TRP A 450 -0.99 7.99 20.48
N TYR A 451 -1.50 9.14 20.90
CA TYR A 451 -1.21 10.42 20.29
C TYR A 451 -1.38 11.52 21.34
N TYR A 452 -0.58 12.59 21.26
CA TYR A 452 -0.76 13.74 22.14
C TYR A 452 -1.75 14.74 21.53
N ARG A 453 -2.45 15.48 22.40
CA ARG A 453 -3.50 16.47 22.09
C ARG A 453 -3.02 17.91 22.29
N GLY A 454 -2.02 18.11 23.14
CA GLY A 454 -1.47 19.41 23.41
C GLY A 454 -0.26 19.36 24.33
N LEU A 455 0.46 20.47 24.37
CA LEU A 455 1.74 20.64 25.04
C LEU A 455 1.83 22.06 25.59
N SER A 456 2.43 22.20 26.76
CA SER A 456 3.03 23.47 27.16
C SER A 456 4.36 23.28 27.88
N ILE A 457 5.29 24.22 27.71
CA ILE A 457 6.54 24.23 28.47
C ILE A 457 6.31 24.90 29.83
N ARG A 458 6.96 24.36 30.86
CA ARG A 458 6.87 24.77 32.25
C ARG A 458 8.26 25.03 32.80
N VAL A 459 8.38 26.08 33.62
CA VAL A 459 9.59 26.33 34.39
C VAL A 459 9.61 25.36 35.58
N PRO A 460 10.60 24.46 35.72
CA PRO A 460 10.75 23.66 36.92
C PRO A 460 10.90 24.54 38.17
N GLU A 461 10.25 24.21 39.29
CA GLU A 461 10.43 24.96 40.55
C GLU A 461 11.91 25.03 40.98
N THR A 462 12.66 23.95 40.74
CA THR A 462 14.10 23.86 41.01
C THR A 462 14.97 24.85 40.23
N LEU A 463 14.54 25.30 39.04
CA LEU A 463 15.25 26.34 38.29
C LEU A 463 14.88 27.76 38.76
N ALA A 464 13.78 27.91 39.50
CA ALA A 464 13.25 29.19 39.95
C ALA A 464 13.83 29.61 41.31
N VAL A 465 15.16 29.68 41.39
CA VAL A 465 15.93 29.82 42.65
C VAL A 465 15.88 31.20 43.30
N ASN A 466 15.44 32.24 42.57
CA ASN A 466 15.40 33.62 43.06
C ASN A 466 13.97 34.03 43.40
N ASP A 467 13.57 33.88 44.67
CA ASP A 467 12.21 34.21 45.15
C ASP A 467 11.09 33.50 44.33
N GLY A 468 11.34 32.23 43.96
CA GLY A 468 10.41 31.45 43.14
C GLY A 468 10.35 31.88 41.68
N LYS A 469 11.35 32.65 41.19
CA LYS A 469 11.46 33.10 39.81
C LYS A 469 12.70 32.54 39.11
N TYR A 470 12.52 32.20 37.84
CA TYR A 470 13.57 31.95 36.86
C TYR A 470 13.77 33.21 36.01
N THR A 471 15.01 33.57 35.69
CA THR A 471 15.32 34.68 34.78
C THR A 471 15.91 34.13 33.49
N ASP A 472 15.26 34.42 32.36
CA ASP A 472 15.70 33.94 31.05
C ASP A 472 16.91 34.74 30.51
N SER A 473 17.44 34.31 29.36
CA SER A 473 18.58 34.95 28.68
C SER A 473 18.29 36.39 28.22
N LYS A 474 17.03 36.82 28.18
CA LYS A 474 16.57 38.17 27.82
C LYS A 474 16.31 39.04 29.05
N GLY A 475 16.40 38.49 30.26
CA GLY A 475 16.16 39.18 31.52
C GLY A 475 14.70 39.17 31.99
N ASN A 476 13.79 38.43 31.33
CA ASN A 476 12.41 38.29 31.80
C ASN A 476 12.33 37.29 32.95
N THR A 477 11.38 37.52 33.86
CA THR A 477 11.19 36.66 35.04
C THR A 477 9.92 35.81 34.90
N HIS A 478 10.07 34.51 35.16
CA HIS A 478 9.01 33.51 35.05
C HIS A 478 8.81 32.79 36.38
N SER A 479 7.57 32.50 36.78
CA SER A 479 7.31 31.77 38.03
C SER A 479 7.66 30.28 37.91
N GLY A 480 8.30 29.73 38.93
CA GLY A 480 8.48 28.28 39.05
C GLY A 480 7.14 27.54 39.07
N GLY A 481 7.07 26.42 38.37
CA GLY A 481 5.88 25.61 38.19
C GLY A 481 4.85 26.16 37.19
N GLU A 482 5.08 27.33 36.60
CA GLU A 482 4.16 27.97 35.67
C GLU A 482 4.60 27.86 34.20
N GLY A 483 3.72 28.29 33.29
CA GLY A 483 3.99 28.32 31.86
C GLY A 483 5.20 29.17 31.51
N PHE A 484 6.01 28.70 30.55
CA PHE A 484 7.13 29.45 30.00
C PHE A 484 6.72 30.07 28.66
N ASP A 485 6.49 31.38 28.65
CA ASP A 485 6.08 32.15 27.48
C ASP A 485 4.86 31.54 26.73
N ASP A 486 4.73 31.85 25.43
CA ASP A 486 3.69 31.33 24.52
C ASP A 486 4.01 29.90 24.01
N TYR A 487 4.85 29.13 24.70
CA TYR A 487 5.03 27.70 24.41
C TYR A 487 3.81 26.91 24.91
N ASP A 488 2.66 27.19 24.30
CA ASP A 488 1.35 26.63 24.62
C ASP A 488 0.68 26.23 23.29
N ALA A 489 0.81 24.95 22.94
CA ALA A 489 0.29 24.39 21.70
C ALA A 489 -0.84 23.40 22.02
N TRP A 490 -2.08 23.81 21.75
CA TRP A 490 -3.28 22.99 21.92
C TRP A 490 -3.93 22.74 20.57
N GLY A 491 -4.21 21.47 20.26
CA GLY A 491 -4.83 21.06 19.01
C GLY A 491 -6.29 20.61 19.17
N SER A 492 -7.06 20.68 18.09
CA SER A 492 -8.41 20.12 17.98
C SER A 492 -8.44 18.68 17.42
N GLY A 493 -7.26 18.06 17.23
CA GLY A 493 -7.14 16.76 16.55
C GLY A 493 -7.81 15.59 17.27
N ASN A 494 -8.71 14.92 16.56
CA ASN A 494 -9.38 13.71 17.02
C ASN A 494 -8.58 12.45 16.55
N PRO A 495 -8.92 11.23 17.01
CA PRO A 495 -8.14 10.04 16.63
C PRO A 495 -8.24 9.70 15.14
N ALA A 496 -9.33 10.06 14.46
CA ALA A 496 -9.47 9.84 13.01
C ALA A 496 -8.53 10.74 12.21
N ASP A 497 -8.35 11.99 12.63
CA ASP A 497 -7.39 12.93 12.03
C ASP A 497 -5.96 12.38 12.16
N TYR A 498 -5.55 11.93 13.34
CA TYR A 498 -4.24 11.31 13.55
C TYR A 498 -4.08 10.05 12.70
N ALA A 499 -5.12 9.21 12.66
CA ALA A 499 -5.06 7.98 11.89
C ALA A 499 -4.89 8.26 10.38
N SER A 500 -5.52 9.32 9.86
CA SER A 500 -5.44 9.68 8.45
C SER A 500 -4.08 10.23 8.00
N ASN A 501 -3.35 10.89 8.90
CA ASN A 501 -2.08 11.55 8.56
C ASN A 501 -1.15 11.64 9.78
N PRO A 502 -0.62 10.53 10.32
CA PRO A 502 0.13 10.55 11.58
C PRO A 502 1.42 11.40 11.51
N THR A 503 2.07 11.45 10.34
CA THR A 503 3.31 12.21 10.14
C THR A 503 3.07 13.72 10.01
N GLY A 504 1.98 14.13 9.36
CA GLY A 504 1.60 15.53 9.21
C GLY A 504 0.66 16.03 10.30
N PHE A 505 0.14 15.17 11.18
CA PHE A 505 -0.84 15.53 12.20
C PHE A 505 -0.33 16.67 13.10
N TYR A 506 0.98 16.71 13.36
CA TYR A 506 1.63 17.68 14.22
C TYR A 506 2.31 18.85 13.49
N SER A 507 2.26 18.87 12.16
CA SER A 507 2.98 19.86 11.35
C SER A 507 2.30 21.23 11.28
N THR A 508 1.09 21.38 11.82
CA THR A 508 0.30 22.64 11.77
C THR A 508 -0.14 23.15 13.14
N TRP A 509 0.36 22.54 14.23
CA TRP A 509 -0.08 22.81 15.59
C TRP A 509 0.75 23.94 16.22
N GLY A 510 0.38 25.19 15.92
CA GLY A 510 0.99 26.37 16.52
C GLY A 510 0.42 27.67 15.96
N LYS A 511 0.34 28.73 16.78
CA LYS A 511 -0.08 30.08 16.36
C LYS A 511 1.00 30.81 15.53
N TYR A 512 2.19 30.22 15.45
CA TYR A 512 3.39 30.74 14.84
C TYR A 512 4.18 29.52 14.31
N ASP A 513 5.14 29.65 13.37
CA ASP A 513 5.84 28.56 12.65
C ASP A 513 6.58 27.48 13.51
N TYR A 514 6.30 27.38 14.82
CA TYR A 514 6.57 26.19 15.63
C TYR A 514 5.59 25.07 15.26
N THR A 515 6.10 24.13 14.47
CA THR A 515 5.51 22.80 14.40
C THR A 515 5.98 21.99 15.61
N VAL A 516 5.16 21.08 16.12
CA VAL A 516 5.55 20.29 17.31
C VAL A 516 6.72 19.35 17.00
N ASN A 517 7.01 19.11 15.71
CA ASN A 517 8.22 18.43 15.25
C ASN A 517 9.51 19.19 15.61
N ASN A 518 9.43 20.45 16.06
CA ASN A 518 10.57 21.24 16.52
C ASN A 518 10.97 20.95 17.97
N PHE A 519 10.19 20.16 18.72
CA PHE A 519 10.57 19.79 20.08
C PHE A 519 11.50 18.58 20.08
N PRO A 520 12.42 18.48 21.05
CA PRO A 520 13.40 17.40 21.12
C PRO A 520 12.80 16.10 21.67
N TRP A 521 11.55 15.79 21.34
CA TRP A 521 10.85 14.57 21.77
C TRP A 521 9.76 14.15 20.78
N THR A 522 9.37 12.89 20.84
CA THR A 522 8.28 12.30 20.03
C THR A 522 7.46 11.32 20.86
N LEU A 523 6.16 11.19 20.57
CA LEU A 523 5.32 10.13 21.14
C LEU A 523 5.10 9.04 20.09
N SER A 524 5.45 7.80 20.42
CA SER A 524 5.18 6.66 19.53
C SER A 524 3.70 6.22 19.61
N PRO A 525 3.18 5.50 18.59
CA PRO A 525 1.85 4.90 18.64
C PRO A 525 1.65 3.94 19.82
N GLU A 526 2.70 3.40 20.42
CA GLU A 526 2.64 2.54 21.59
C GLU A 526 2.50 3.32 22.91
N GLY A 527 2.63 4.65 22.86
CA GLY A 527 2.58 5.53 24.04
C GLY A 527 3.93 5.77 24.69
N ILE A 528 5.03 5.54 23.97
CA ILE A 528 6.38 5.81 24.46
C ILE A 528 6.79 7.23 24.09
N LEU A 529 6.98 8.08 25.09
CA LEU A 529 7.50 9.44 24.94
C LEU A 529 9.03 9.39 24.94
N THR A 530 9.63 9.55 23.77
CA THR A 530 11.09 9.49 23.57
C THR A 530 11.65 10.91 23.51
N PHE A 531 12.62 11.21 24.35
CA PHE A 531 13.40 12.44 24.34
C PHE A 531 14.71 12.21 23.59
N THR A 532 15.13 13.21 22.81
CA THR A 532 16.39 13.21 22.06
C THR A 532 17.51 13.83 22.90
N GLU A 533 18.75 13.73 22.42
CA GLU A 533 19.92 14.38 23.05
C GLU A 533 19.77 15.90 23.20
N ALA A 534 18.90 16.54 22.42
CA ALA A 534 18.64 17.97 22.50
C ALA A 534 17.70 18.37 23.64
N PHE A 535 17.11 17.42 24.38
CA PHE A 535 16.22 17.74 25.50
C PHE A 535 17.02 18.27 26.68
N SER A 536 16.74 19.49 27.11
CA SER A 536 17.50 20.19 28.14
C SER A 536 16.87 20.09 29.54
N GLY A 537 15.99 19.12 29.79
CA GLY A 537 15.45 18.84 31.13
C GLY A 537 14.37 19.80 31.64
N TYR A 538 13.86 20.71 30.80
CA TYR A 538 12.77 21.64 31.16
C TYR A 538 11.47 20.91 31.51
N GLY A 539 10.56 21.61 32.21
CA GLY A 539 9.25 21.08 32.56
C GLY A 539 8.27 21.10 31.40
N MET A 540 7.34 20.16 31.33
CA MET A 540 6.26 20.16 30.34
C MET A 540 4.94 19.72 30.94
N ARG A 541 3.83 20.21 30.38
CA ARG A 541 2.49 19.64 30.55
C ARG A 541 2.08 19.05 29.21
N LEU A 542 1.89 17.74 29.18
CA LEU A 542 1.51 16.99 27.98
C LEU A 542 0.11 16.43 28.14
N ALA A 543 -0.78 16.77 27.22
CA ALA A 543 -2.08 16.13 27.08
C ALA A 543 -2.01 14.99 26.07
N PHE A 544 -2.62 13.86 26.37
CA PHE A 544 -2.60 12.69 25.48
C PHE A 544 -3.90 11.89 25.49
N ALA A 545 -4.05 11.10 24.44
CA ALA A 545 -5.21 10.26 24.18
C ALA A 545 -4.76 8.96 23.49
N ALA A 546 -5.68 8.01 23.39
CA ALA A 546 -5.53 6.83 22.56
C ALA A 546 -6.74 6.67 21.63
N GLY A 547 -6.52 6.07 20.48
CA GLY A 547 -7.55 5.64 19.55
C GLY A 547 -7.40 4.16 19.21
N LEU A 548 -8.43 3.58 18.63
CA LEU A 548 -8.40 2.25 18.02
C LEU A 548 -8.66 2.41 16.52
N GLU A 549 -7.64 2.17 15.70
CA GLU A 549 -7.82 2.03 14.27
C GLU A 549 -8.16 0.57 13.96
N TYR A 550 -9.35 0.34 13.41
CA TYR A 550 -9.83 -0.96 12.96
C TYR A 550 -10.09 -0.93 11.45
N ASP A 551 -10.34 -2.08 10.84
CA ASP A 551 -10.32 -2.22 9.38
C ASP A 551 -11.40 -1.36 8.69
N TYR A 552 -12.54 -1.10 9.35
CA TYR A 552 -13.59 -0.23 8.83
C TYR A 552 -13.44 1.25 9.24
N GLY A 553 -12.73 1.58 10.31
CA GLY A 553 -12.79 2.93 10.86
C GLY A 553 -11.82 3.22 12.00
N VAL A 554 -12.13 4.24 12.80
CA VAL A 554 -11.37 4.66 13.98
C VAL A 554 -12.33 4.93 15.13
N LYS A 555 -12.01 4.47 16.34
CA LYS A 555 -12.75 4.76 17.57
C LYS A 555 -11.89 5.54 18.55
N ASP A 556 -12.54 6.43 19.29
CA ASP A 556 -11.93 7.17 20.40
C ASP A 556 -11.98 6.33 21.67
N LEU A 557 -10.84 6.18 22.35
CA LEU A 557 -10.73 5.39 23.58
C LEU A 557 -10.88 6.22 24.85
N THR A 558 -11.03 7.56 24.74
CA THR A 558 -11.18 8.45 25.90
C THR A 558 -12.52 8.30 26.61
N GLY A 559 -12.65 8.95 27.76
CA GLY A 559 -13.88 8.92 28.56
C GLY A 559 -15.02 9.78 28.02
N ALA A 560 -16.22 9.50 28.52
CA ALA A 560 -17.39 10.32 28.25
C ALA A 560 -17.14 11.78 28.67
N GLY A 561 -17.47 12.72 27.79
CA GLY A 561 -17.30 14.16 28.01
C GLY A 561 -15.86 14.69 27.89
N ALA A 562 -14.88 13.86 27.48
CA ALA A 562 -13.49 14.29 27.31
C ALA A 562 -12.92 13.90 25.95
N ASP A 563 -12.03 14.71 25.41
CA ASP A 563 -11.31 14.51 24.14
C ASP A 563 -9.85 14.05 24.35
N GLN A 564 -9.50 13.72 25.59
CA GLN A 564 -8.19 13.24 26.02
C GLN A 564 -8.35 12.36 27.26
N PHE A 565 -7.34 11.53 27.57
CA PHE A 565 -7.30 10.84 28.85
C PHE A 565 -6.95 11.79 29.99
N GLY A 566 -5.99 12.67 29.78
CA GLY A 566 -5.58 13.65 30.78
C GLY A 566 -4.34 14.42 30.39
N MET A 567 -3.88 15.21 31.36
CA MET A 567 -2.68 16.03 31.30
C MET A 567 -1.68 15.56 32.36
N LEU A 568 -0.46 15.26 31.91
CA LEU A 568 0.64 14.92 32.80
C LEU A 568 1.68 16.03 32.79
N PHE A 569 2.00 16.54 33.97
CA PHE A 569 3.16 17.40 34.19
C PHE A 569 4.40 16.54 34.40
N ILE A 570 5.45 16.83 33.64
CA ILE A 570 6.77 16.21 33.68
C ILE A 570 7.77 17.30 34.05
N ASN A 571 8.69 17.01 34.98
CA ASN A 571 9.72 17.95 35.47
C ASN A 571 9.20 19.31 35.96
N ARG A 572 7.89 19.44 36.31
CA ARG A 572 7.32 20.72 36.77
C ARG A 572 7.91 21.18 38.10
N ARG A 573 8.19 20.25 39.00
CA ARG A 573 8.70 20.56 40.35
C ARG A 573 10.22 20.38 40.41
N VAL A 574 10.70 19.22 40.00
CA VAL A 574 12.12 18.84 40.07
C VAL A 574 12.68 18.65 38.66
N SER A 575 13.93 19.07 38.46
CA SER A 575 14.70 18.90 37.23
C SER A 575 16.17 18.66 37.57
N ALA A 576 16.96 18.23 36.58
CA ALA A 576 18.40 18.07 36.75
C ALA A 576 19.10 19.41 37.06
N GLU A 577 20.23 19.39 37.77
CA GLU A 577 20.99 20.61 38.10
C GLU A 577 21.47 21.37 36.86
N ASP A 578 21.74 20.64 35.77
CA ASP A 578 22.18 21.18 34.48
C ASP A 578 21.02 21.46 33.51
N ALA A 579 19.77 21.33 33.97
CA ALA A 579 18.60 21.61 33.16
C ALA A 579 18.53 23.09 32.75
N LYS A 580 18.05 23.34 31.55
CA LYS A 580 17.92 24.67 30.96
C LYS A 580 16.57 24.83 30.29
N MET A 581 15.99 26.01 30.44
CA MET A 581 14.86 26.42 29.61
C MET A 581 15.33 26.58 28.16
N PRO A 582 14.49 26.26 27.17
CA PRO A 582 14.79 26.58 25.77
C PRO A 582 14.88 28.10 25.58
N ASP A 583 15.59 28.53 24.55
CA ASP A 583 15.64 29.96 24.22
C ASP A 583 14.22 30.49 23.96
N PRO A 584 13.86 31.68 24.48
CA PRO A 584 12.52 32.24 24.28
C PRO A 584 12.25 32.46 22.78
N ALA A 585 11.05 32.11 22.33
CA ALA A 585 10.66 32.18 20.92
C ALA A 585 11.07 33.51 20.24
N PRO A 586 11.59 33.47 18.99
CA PRO A 586 12.31 34.60 18.38
C PRO A 586 11.49 35.89 18.12
N TRP A 587 10.16 35.88 18.24
CA TRP A 587 9.28 37.04 17.98
C TRP A 587 8.82 37.83 19.21
N TRP A 588 9.52 37.70 20.34
CA TRP A 588 9.38 38.65 21.45
C TRP A 588 9.98 40.01 21.06
N LYS A 589 9.18 40.85 20.40
CA LYS A 589 9.29 42.30 20.33
C LYS A 589 7.93 42.95 20.52
#